data_AF-A0A6I9Z6G4-F1
#
_entry.id   AF-A0A6I9Z6G4-F1
#
_cell.length_a   1.000
_cell.length_b   1.000
_cell.length_c   1.000
_cell.angle_alpha   90.00
_cell.angle_beta   90.00
_cell.angle_gamma   90.00
#
_symmetry.space_group_name_H-M   'P 1'
#
loop_
_entity.id
_entity.type
_entity.pdbx_description
1 polymer ?
#
loop_
_entity_poly.entity_id
_entity_poly.type
_entity_poly.pdbx_seq_one_letter_code
_entity_poly.pdbx_strand_id
1 'polypeptide(L)'
;MIFFSETFGIRSLQTPARRLLELLFDYRVENRPVLFHVFSNGGVMLYRYILEALHAHTPFQSLRVAGTIFDSAPGRRNLRGALRALATVLASMNVLLKYLLLFTFATMAVVLRVLLYPLTRFLHESHFDALLKAPSRWPELYLYSQADLIIKASEIELMASAREQLGVPVRAVDFSDSPHVSHMRVYPTYYRSLCATFLADCVGASPP
;
A
#
# COMPACT_ATOMS: atom_id res chain seq x y z
N MET A 1 0.81 -15.92 3.17
CA MET A 1 2.07 -15.80 2.39
C MET A 1 2.58 -14.37 2.22
N ILE A 2 1.72 -13.34 2.14
CA ILE A 2 2.10 -11.93 1.93
C ILE A 2 3.13 -11.39 2.95
N PHE A 3 3.05 -11.87 4.19
CA PHE A 3 3.90 -11.40 5.29
C PHE A 3 5.38 -11.79 5.17
N PHE A 4 5.71 -12.83 4.41
CA PHE A 4 7.10 -13.30 4.20
C PHE A 4 7.62 -12.94 2.81
N SER A 5 6.75 -12.91 1.80
CA SER A 5 7.11 -12.64 0.40
C SER A 5 7.65 -11.23 0.18
N GLU A 6 7.22 -10.25 0.98
CA GLU A 6 7.75 -8.89 0.90
C GLU A 6 9.22 -8.79 1.42
N THR A 7 9.81 -9.83 2.02
CA THR A 7 11.21 -9.82 2.52
C THR A 7 12.18 -10.09 1.37
N PHE A 8 11.71 -10.80 0.35
CA PHE A 8 12.46 -11.19 -0.83
C PHE A 8 11.99 -10.42 -2.09
N GLY A 9 10.99 -9.57 -1.95
CA GLY A 9 10.26 -8.97 -3.05
C GLY A 9 9.29 -9.94 -3.69
N ILE A 10 8.07 -9.47 -3.94
CA ILE A 10 7.08 -10.27 -4.64
C ILE A 10 7.29 -10.04 -6.14
N ARG A 11 8.42 -10.48 -6.68
CA ARG A 11 8.74 -10.31 -8.12
C ARG A 11 7.66 -10.91 -9.03
N SER A 12 6.90 -11.90 -8.55
CA SER A 12 5.74 -12.44 -9.26
C SER A 12 4.64 -11.40 -9.55
N LEU A 13 4.60 -10.25 -8.86
CA LEU A 13 3.70 -9.13 -9.15
C LEU A 13 4.16 -8.24 -10.31
N GLN A 14 5.41 -8.35 -10.77
CA GLN A 14 5.90 -7.60 -11.93
C GLN A 14 5.12 -7.97 -13.21
N THR A 15 4.84 -9.25 -13.41
CA THR A 15 4.08 -9.72 -14.58
C THR A 15 2.64 -9.20 -14.57
N PRO A 16 1.84 -9.33 -13.48
CA PRO A 16 0.55 -8.67 -13.36
C PRO A 16 0.59 -7.14 -13.55
N ALA A 17 1.59 -6.45 -12.98
CA ALA A 17 1.73 -4.99 -13.12
C ALA A 17 1.91 -4.58 -14.59
N ARG A 18 2.80 -5.29 -15.31
CA ARG A 18 3.02 -5.06 -16.75
C ARG A 18 1.80 -5.39 -17.58
N ARG A 19 1.14 -6.53 -17.34
CA ARG A 19 -0.09 -6.91 -18.05
C ARG A 19 -1.21 -5.91 -17.85
N LEU A 20 -1.34 -5.34 -16.65
CA LEU A 20 -2.31 -4.28 -16.39
C LEU A 20 -2.02 -3.02 -17.21
N LEU A 21 -0.74 -2.62 -17.29
CA LEU A 21 -0.34 -1.51 -18.15
C LEU A 21 -0.58 -1.82 -19.63
N GLU A 22 -0.19 -2.99 -20.12
CA GLU A 22 -0.45 -3.45 -21.50
C GLU A 22 -1.94 -3.37 -21.84
N LEU A 23 -2.82 -3.83 -20.94
CA LEU A 23 -4.27 -3.70 -21.11
C LEU A 23 -4.73 -2.24 -21.22
N LEU A 24 -4.20 -1.33 -20.40
CA LEU A 24 -4.56 0.10 -20.51
C LEU A 24 -4.23 0.66 -21.90
N PHE A 25 -3.11 0.24 -22.48
CA PHE A 25 -2.70 0.65 -23.84
C PHE A 25 -3.55 -0.04 -24.93
N ASP A 26 -3.86 -1.32 -24.77
CA ASP A 26 -4.69 -2.07 -25.71
C ASP A 26 -6.10 -1.44 -25.84
N TYR A 27 -6.66 -0.94 -24.73
CA TYR A 27 -7.94 -0.25 -24.69
C TYR A 27 -7.86 1.26 -25.03
N ARG A 28 -6.69 1.75 -25.48
CA ARG A 28 -6.44 3.16 -25.84
C ARG A 28 -6.68 4.16 -24.69
N VAL A 29 -6.55 3.70 -23.44
CA VAL A 29 -6.79 4.50 -22.22
C VAL A 29 -5.64 5.47 -21.96
N GLU A 30 -4.46 5.26 -22.55
CA GLU A 30 -3.27 6.12 -22.45
C GLU A 30 -3.54 7.57 -22.92
N ASN A 31 -4.55 7.76 -23.77
CA ASN A 31 -5.00 9.07 -24.23
C ASN A 31 -5.85 9.83 -23.20
N ARG A 32 -6.14 9.23 -22.04
CA ARG A 32 -6.96 9.80 -20.97
C ARG A 32 -6.17 9.89 -19.67
N PRO A 33 -6.50 10.84 -18.77
CA PRO A 33 -5.93 10.85 -17.44
C PRO A 33 -6.33 9.58 -16.67
N VAL A 34 -5.36 8.89 -16.07
CA VAL A 34 -5.58 7.68 -15.26
C VAL A 34 -5.38 8.01 -13.80
N LEU A 35 -6.34 7.62 -12.95
CA LEU A 35 -6.23 7.70 -11.51
C LEU A 35 -6.09 6.29 -10.94
N PHE A 36 -5.11 6.07 -10.07
CA PHE A 36 -4.94 4.81 -9.36
C PHE A 36 -5.64 4.89 -8.01
N HIS A 37 -6.47 3.88 -7.69
CA HIS A 37 -7.04 3.71 -6.36
C HIS A 37 -6.51 2.40 -5.76
N VAL A 38 -5.65 2.54 -4.76
CA VAL A 38 -4.80 1.48 -4.24
C VAL A 38 -5.27 1.10 -2.84
N PHE A 39 -5.72 -0.15 -2.69
CA PHE A 39 -6.25 -0.67 -1.43
C PHE A 39 -5.23 -1.53 -0.69
N SER A 40 -5.01 -1.23 0.59
CA SER A 40 -4.15 -1.96 1.50
C SER A 40 -2.70 -2.10 0.99
N ASN A 41 -1.85 -2.74 1.79
CA ASN A 41 -0.47 -3.02 1.41
C ASN A 41 -0.37 -3.96 0.20
N GLY A 42 -1.35 -4.84 -0.01
CA GLY A 42 -1.39 -5.70 -1.21
C GLY A 42 -1.44 -4.90 -2.51
N GLY A 43 -2.30 -3.88 -2.56
CA GLY A 43 -2.38 -2.95 -3.68
C GLY A 43 -1.09 -2.13 -3.84
N VAL A 44 -0.52 -1.63 -2.74
CA VAL A 44 0.75 -0.88 -2.77
C VAL A 44 1.88 -1.71 -3.35
N MET A 45 1.95 -3.00 -3.02
CA MET A 45 2.97 -3.88 -3.55
C MET A 45 2.90 -3.99 -5.08
N LEU A 46 1.69 -4.12 -5.63
CA LEU A 46 1.48 -4.11 -7.08
C LEU A 46 1.79 -2.73 -7.67
N TYR A 47 1.29 -1.66 -7.04
CA TYR A 47 1.46 -0.29 -7.49
C TYR A 47 2.92 0.15 -7.56
N ARG A 48 3.78 -0.30 -6.63
CA ARG A 48 5.24 -0.11 -6.73
C ARG A 48 5.78 -0.63 -8.06
N TYR A 49 5.41 -1.84 -8.47
CA TYR A 49 5.88 -2.41 -9.73
C TYR A 49 5.29 -1.70 -10.96
N ILE A 50 4.06 -1.16 -10.84
CA ILE A 50 3.49 -0.27 -11.85
C ILE A 50 4.36 0.98 -11.98
N LEU A 51 4.72 1.64 -10.87
CA LEU A 51 5.61 2.80 -10.87
C LEU A 51 6.97 2.49 -11.48
N GLU A 52 7.59 1.38 -11.11
CA GLU A 52 8.87 0.93 -11.68
C GLU A 52 8.75 0.74 -13.19
N ALA A 53 7.69 0.08 -13.67
CA ALA A 53 7.46 -0.15 -15.09
C ALA A 53 7.20 1.16 -15.86
N LEU A 54 6.44 2.09 -15.28
CA LEU A 54 6.17 3.41 -15.86
C LEU A 54 7.45 4.23 -16.09
N HIS A 55 8.45 4.08 -15.22
CA HIS A 55 9.72 4.82 -15.36
C HIS A 55 10.77 4.06 -16.17
N ALA A 56 10.83 2.74 -16.05
CA ALA A 56 11.86 1.92 -16.67
C ALA A 56 11.56 1.51 -18.13
N HIS A 57 10.28 1.48 -18.53
CA HIS A 57 9.87 1.02 -19.86
C HIS A 57 9.23 2.15 -20.68
N THR A 58 9.92 2.53 -21.76
CA THR A 58 9.52 3.60 -22.69
C THR A 58 8.06 3.55 -23.18
N PRO A 59 7.45 2.40 -23.54
CA PRO A 59 6.07 2.42 -24.01
C PRO A 59 5.08 2.92 -22.94
N PHE A 60 5.37 2.73 -21.65
CA PHE A 60 4.46 3.09 -20.57
C PHE A 60 4.67 4.52 -20.06
N GLN A 61 5.79 5.18 -20.39
CA GLN A 61 6.09 6.55 -19.95
C GLN A 61 5.09 7.59 -20.47
N SER A 62 4.37 7.30 -21.56
CA SER A 62 3.33 8.17 -22.11
C SER A 62 2.02 8.13 -21.32
N LEU A 63 1.87 7.21 -20.36
CA LEU A 63 0.66 7.12 -19.54
C LEU A 63 0.53 8.37 -18.67
N ARG A 64 -0.58 9.10 -18.83
CA ARG A 64 -0.85 10.31 -18.06
C ARG A 64 -1.51 9.98 -16.74
N VAL A 65 -0.71 9.80 -15.69
CA VAL A 65 -1.23 9.58 -14.34
C VAL A 65 -1.68 10.91 -13.73
N ALA A 66 -2.97 11.01 -13.41
CA ALA A 66 -3.61 12.21 -12.86
C ALA A 66 -3.43 12.33 -11.34
N GLY A 67 -3.36 11.20 -10.65
CA GLY A 67 -3.23 11.13 -9.20
C GLY A 67 -3.40 9.72 -8.67
N THR A 68 -3.14 9.56 -7.37
CA THR A 68 -3.27 8.27 -6.68
C THR A 68 -3.99 8.41 -5.35
N ILE A 69 -4.98 7.55 -5.09
CA ILE A 69 -5.64 7.40 -3.79
C ILE A 69 -5.09 6.13 -3.14
N PHE A 70 -4.63 6.25 -1.91
CA PHE A 70 -4.26 5.12 -1.05
C PHE A 70 -5.31 4.96 0.05
N ASP A 71 -5.93 3.78 0.10
CA ASP A 71 -6.89 3.40 1.13
C ASP A 71 -6.24 2.39 2.10
N SER A 72 -6.11 2.81 3.35
CA SER A 72 -5.52 2.02 4.44
C SER A 72 -4.09 1.53 4.14
N ALA A 73 -3.30 2.37 3.46
CA ALA A 73 -1.95 2.06 3.02
C ALA A 73 -1.17 3.35 2.72
N PRO A 74 0.17 3.31 2.56
CA PRO A 74 1.07 2.20 2.84
C PRO A 74 1.43 2.11 4.33
N GLY A 75 1.71 0.90 4.81
CA GLY A 75 2.30 0.69 6.12
C GLY A 75 3.46 -0.27 6.08
N ARG A 76 4.33 -0.21 7.08
CA ARG A 76 5.38 -1.21 7.27
C ARG A 76 4.74 -2.48 7.83
N ARG A 77 5.47 -3.58 7.75
CA ARG A 77 5.00 -4.86 8.29
C ARG A 77 4.68 -4.76 9.77
N ASN A 78 3.40 -4.75 10.09
CA ASN A 78 2.91 -4.78 11.45
C ASN A 78 3.07 -6.19 12.07
N LEU A 79 4.27 -6.48 12.61
CA LEU A 79 4.53 -7.73 13.34
C LEU A 79 3.53 -7.97 14.46
N ARG A 80 3.17 -6.89 15.18
CA ARG A 80 2.24 -6.97 16.30
C ARG A 80 0.85 -7.35 15.81
N GLY A 81 0.41 -6.80 14.68
CA GLY A 81 -0.82 -7.19 13.98
C GLY A 81 -0.81 -8.65 13.54
N ALA A 82 0.28 -9.12 12.93
CA ALA A 82 0.41 -10.54 12.55
C ALA A 82 0.39 -11.48 13.77
N LEU A 83 1.05 -11.11 14.86
CA LEU A 83 1.03 -11.87 16.11
C LEU A 83 -0.36 -11.88 16.75
N ARG A 84 -1.11 -10.76 16.72
CA ARG A 84 -2.49 -10.69 17.21
C ARG A 84 -3.45 -11.51 16.34
N ALA A 85 -3.31 -11.42 15.01
CA ALA A 85 -4.08 -12.23 14.06
C ALA A 85 -3.79 -13.72 14.24
N LEU A 86 -2.53 -14.10 14.45
CA LEU A 86 -2.19 -15.47 14.78
C LEU A 86 -2.76 -15.89 16.14
N ALA A 87 -2.66 -15.05 17.17
CA ALA A 87 -3.19 -15.33 18.50
C ALA A 87 -4.71 -15.50 18.53
N THR A 88 -5.45 -14.78 17.68
CA THR A 88 -6.90 -14.92 17.51
C THR A 88 -7.26 -16.21 16.77
N VAL A 89 -6.54 -16.60 15.73
CA VAL A 89 -6.70 -17.92 15.08
C VAL A 89 -6.41 -19.06 16.06
N LEU A 90 -5.39 -18.91 16.90
CA LEU A 90 -5.00 -19.91 17.91
C LEU A 90 -5.86 -19.84 19.18
N ALA A 91 -6.88 -18.98 19.25
CA ALA A 91 -7.65 -18.74 20.47
C ALA A 91 -8.45 -19.97 20.93
N SER A 92 -8.87 -20.83 20.00
CA SER A 92 -9.66 -22.05 20.25
C SER A 92 -8.81 -23.32 20.42
N MET A 93 -7.48 -23.20 20.45
CA MET A 93 -6.57 -24.35 20.51
C MET A 93 -6.09 -24.64 21.94
N ASN A 94 -5.69 -25.90 22.18
CA ASN A 94 -5.08 -26.32 23.44
C ASN A 94 -3.89 -25.43 23.81
N VAL A 95 -3.84 -25.01 25.08
CA VAL A 95 -2.88 -24.01 25.59
C VAL A 95 -1.42 -24.38 25.28
N LEU A 96 -1.06 -25.65 25.44
CA LEU A 96 0.29 -26.14 25.12
C LEU A 96 0.62 -26.02 23.63
N LEU A 97 -0.30 -26.43 22.76
CA LEU A 97 -0.11 -26.36 21.30
C LEU A 97 -0.10 -24.90 20.82
N LYS A 98 -0.92 -24.03 21.42
CA LYS A 98 -0.92 -22.58 21.18
C LYS A 98 0.44 -21.96 21.49
N TYR A 99 1.01 -22.23 22.66
CA TYR A 99 2.34 -21.70 23.00
C TYR A 99 3.46 -22.31 22.18
N LEU A 100 3.37 -23.60 21.82
CA LEU A 100 4.32 -24.24 20.91
C LEU A 100 4.31 -23.58 19.51
N LEU A 101 3.13 -23.34 18.93
CA LEU A 101 2.98 -22.69 17.63
C LEU A 101 3.38 -21.21 17.66
N LEU A 102 3.08 -20.49 18.74
CA LEU A 102 3.55 -19.12 18.92
C LEU A 102 5.07 -19.06 19.06
N PHE A 103 5.68 -19.99 19.80
CA PHE A 103 7.13 -20.05 19.96
C PHE A 103 7.85 -20.41 18.66
N THR A 104 7.34 -21.39 17.90
CA THR A 104 7.91 -21.74 16.59
C THR A 104 7.74 -20.60 15.57
N PHE A 105 6.59 -19.92 15.57
CA PHE A 105 6.40 -18.73 14.73
C PHE A 105 7.33 -17.59 15.14
N ALA A 106 7.48 -17.32 16.44
CA ALA A 106 8.35 -16.27 16.96
C ALA A 106 9.82 -16.54 16.64
N THR A 107 10.30 -17.78 16.86
CA THR A 107 11.67 -18.18 16.53
C THR A 107 11.93 -18.11 15.02
N MET A 108 11.01 -18.61 14.19
CA MET A 108 11.10 -18.48 12.73
C MET A 108 11.12 -17.00 12.30
N ALA A 109 10.27 -16.16 12.88
CA ALA A 109 10.23 -14.74 12.59
C ALA A 109 11.52 -14.01 13.01
N VAL A 110 12.10 -14.37 14.15
CA VAL A 110 13.39 -13.82 14.64
C VAL A 110 14.54 -14.28 13.75
N VAL A 111 14.62 -15.56 13.37
CA VAL A 111 15.66 -16.06 12.46
C VAL A 111 15.57 -15.36 11.11
N LEU A 112 14.36 -15.25 10.54
CA LEU A 112 14.16 -14.57 9.27
C LEU A 112 14.46 -13.06 9.36
N ARG A 113 14.25 -12.43 10.52
CA ARG A 113 14.40 -10.96 10.69
C ARG A 113 15.70 -10.48 11.31
N VAL A 114 16.44 -11.31 12.03
CA VAL A 114 17.68 -10.90 12.70
C VAL A 114 18.86 -11.51 11.98
N LEU A 115 18.76 -12.77 11.53
CA LEU A 115 19.80 -13.40 10.73
C LEU A 115 19.68 -13.03 9.24
N LEU A 116 18.50 -13.17 8.65
CA LEU A 116 18.34 -13.06 7.20
C LEU A 116 17.98 -11.65 6.71
N TYR A 117 17.32 -10.81 7.52
CA TYR A 117 16.93 -9.45 7.11
C TYR A 117 18.09 -8.47 6.90
N PRO A 118 19.17 -8.45 7.72
CA PRO A 118 20.32 -7.60 7.41
C PRO A 118 20.93 -7.97 6.05
N LEU A 119 21.00 -9.26 5.74
CA LEU A 119 21.52 -9.77 4.47
C LEU A 119 20.57 -9.50 3.28
N THR A 120 19.27 -9.69 3.47
CA THR A 120 18.25 -9.53 2.42
C THR A 120 17.85 -8.08 2.18
N ARG A 121 17.99 -7.16 3.16
CA ARG A 121 17.72 -5.72 2.99
C ARG A 121 18.71 -5.05 2.03
N PHE A 122 19.96 -5.52 1.96
CA PHE A 122 20.90 -5.09 0.93
C PHE A 122 20.50 -5.58 -0.47
N LEU A 123 19.70 -6.65 -0.56
CA LEU A 123 19.25 -7.26 -1.81
C LEU A 123 17.82 -6.83 -2.21
N HIS A 124 17.02 -6.34 -1.27
CA HIS A 124 15.62 -6.01 -1.49
C HIS A 124 15.17 -4.78 -0.66
N GLU A 125 14.85 -3.70 -1.36
CA GLU A 125 14.17 -2.54 -0.79
C GLU A 125 12.70 -2.83 -0.52
N SER A 126 12.21 -2.52 0.69
CA SER A 126 10.80 -2.74 1.06
C SER A 126 9.86 -1.88 0.21
N HIS A 127 8.59 -2.26 0.07
CA HIS A 127 7.67 -1.49 -0.77
C HIS A 127 7.36 -0.13 -0.15
N PHE A 128 7.36 -0.06 1.18
CA PHE A 128 7.26 1.19 1.91
C PHE A 128 8.44 2.12 1.61
N ASP A 129 9.68 1.61 1.71
CA ASP A 129 10.88 2.43 1.47
C ASP A 129 11.01 2.84 -0.01
N ALA A 130 10.63 1.95 -0.94
CA ALA A 130 10.59 2.26 -2.36
C ALA A 130 9.56 3.37 -2.67
N LEU A 131 8.38 3.33 -2.03
CA LEU A 131 7.34 4.33 -2.25
C LEU A 131 7.72 5.70 -1.65
N LEU A 132 8.41 5.73 -0.50
CA LEU A 132 8.95 6.97 0.08
C LEU A 132 9.81 7.72 -0.95
N LYS A 133 10.61 6.98 -1.71
CA LYS A 133 11.55 7.53 -2.71
C LYS A 133 10.98 7.54 -4.12
N ALA A 134 9.69 7.24 -4.30
CA ALA A 134 9.11 7.08 -5.62
C ALA A 134 9.32 8.34 -6.48
N PRO A 135 9.73 8.18 -7.75
CA PRO A 135 9.95 9.31 -8.66
C PRO A 135 8.65 10.03 -9.08
N SER A 136 7.48 9.45 -8.81
CA SER A 136 6.18 10.08 -9.09
C SER A 136 6.03 11.44 -8.39
N ARG A 137 5.40 12.39 -9.06
CA ARG A 137 5.12 13.76 -8.55
C ARG A 137 3.67 14.22 -8.74
N TRP A 138 2.78 13.31 -9.12
CA TRP A 138 1.34 13.61 -9.21
C TRP A 138 0.68 13.66 -7.82
N PRO A 139 -0.48 14.31 -7.68
CA PRO A 139 -1.20 14.39 -6.42
C PRO A 139 -1.50 13.03 -5.77
N GLU A 140 -1.43 12.97 -4.45
CA GLU A 140 -1.65 11.76 -3.64
C GLU A 140 -2.69 12.04 -2.53
N LEU A 141 -3.69 11.15 -2.39
CA LEU A 141 -4.70 11.17 -1.32
C LEU A 141 -4.55 9.93 -0.43
N TYR A 142 -4.32 10.13 0.86
CA TYR A 142 -4.25 9.07 1.86
C TYR A 142 -5.53 9.04 2.69
N LEU A 143 -6.24 7.90 2.65
CA LEU A 143 -7.42 7.62 3.45
C LEU A 143 -7.04 6.58 4.50
N TYR A 144 -7.16 6.92 5.78
CA TYR A 144 -6.72 6.06 6.88
C TYR A 144 -7.58 6.25 8.13
N SER A 145 -7.30 5.50 9.19
CA SER A 145 -8.04 5.59 10.45
C SER A 145 -7.16 5.22 11.64
N GLN A 146 -7.30 5.89 12.78
CA GLN A 146 -6.64 5.47 14.03
C GLN A 146 -7.10 4.10 14.52
N ALA A 147 -8.32 3.69 14.18
CA ALA A 147 -8.86 2.37 14.52
C ALA A 147 -8.39 1.24 13.58
N ASP A 148 -7.56 1.54 12.59
CA ASP A 148 -6.97 0.50 11.74
C ASP A 148 -5.97 -0.35 12.55
N LEU A 149 -6.38 -1.60 12.82
CA LEU A 149 -5.58 -2.57 13.57
C LEU A 149 -4.48 -3.23 12.73
N ILE A 150 -4.51 -3.06 11.41
CA ILE A 150 -3.59 -3.67 10.46
C ILE A 150 -2.47 -2.70 10.14
N ILE A 151 -2.80 -1.49 9.68
CA ILE A 151 -1.86 -0.42 9.34
C ILE A 151 -2.02 0.73 10.30
N LYS A 152 -0.93 1.15 10.93
CA LYS A 152 -0.99 2.28 11.88
C LYS A 152 -1.10 3.59 11.11
N ALA A 153 -2.02 4.46 11.54
CA ALA A 153 -2.13 5.84 11.07
C ALA A 153 -0.78 6.56 11.02
N SER A 154 0.03 6.44 12.07
CA SER A 154 1.36 7.06 12.15
C SER A 154 2.31 6.69 10.99
N GLU A 155 2.16 5.50 10.40
CA GLU A 155 2.99 5.10 9.25
C GLU A 155 2.51 5.73 7.95
N ILE A 156 1.20 5.94 7.81
CA ILE A 156 0.60 6.64 6.68
C ILE A 156 0.90 8.14 6.77
N GLU A 157 0.80 8.74 7.96
CA GLU A 157 1.19 10.12 8.23
C GLU A 157 2.67 10.37 7.92
N LEU A 158 3.54 9.43 8.32
CA LEU A 158 4.97 9.49 7.97
C LEU A 158 5.19 9.46 6.45
N MET A 159 4.47 8.59 5.73
CA MET A 159 4.54 8.54 4.27
C MET A 159 4.06 9.87 3.67
N ALA A 160 2.87 10.32 4.04
CA ALA A 160 2.26 11.55 3.54
C ALA A 160 3.21 12.76 3.72
N SER A 161 3.76 12.93 4.92
CA SER A 161 4.71 14.01 5.20
C SER A 161 6.01 13.89 4.38
N ALA A 162 6.57 12.69 4.26
CA ALA A 162 7.78 12.49 3.45
C ALA A 162 7.55 12.79 1.97
N ARG A 163 6.37 12.45 1.44
CA ARG A 163 5.99 12.74 0.04
C ARG A 163 5.76 14.23 -0.18
N GLU A 164 5.09 14.90 0.76
CA GLU A 164 4.91 16.35 0.74
C GLU A 164 6.24 17.10 0.75
N GLN A 165 7.21 16.66 1.56
CA GLN A 165 8.58 17.21 1.57
C GLN A 165 9.32 17.06 0.23
N LEU A 166 8.92 16.10 -0.61
CA LEU A 166 9.45 15.92 -1.97
C LEU A 166 8.69 16.76 -3.02
N GLY A 167 7.81 17.66 -2.58
CA GLY A 167 7.02 18.55 -3.44
C GLY A 167 5.81 17.88 -4.08
N VAL A 168 5.37 16.73 -3.56
CA VAL A 168 4.15 16.06 -4.02
C VAL A 168 2.94 16.73 -3.39
N PRO A 169 1.88 17.10 -4.14
CA PRO A 169 0.63 17.57 -3.55
C PRO A 169 -0.03 16.42 -2.78
N VAL A 170 -0.08 16.51 -1.46
CA VAL A 170 -0.61 15.45 -0.60
C VAL A 170 -1.85 15.92 0.14
N ARG A 171 -2.87 15.06 0.21
CA ARG A 171 -4.01 15.20 1.12
C ARG A 171 -4.10 13.94 1.98
N ALA A 172 -4.28 14.08 3.27
CA ALA A 172 -4.37 12.97 4.21
C ALA A 172 -5.63 13.13 5.06
N VAL A 173 -6.43 12.06 5.18
CA VAL A 173 -7.71 12.08 5.90
C VAL A 173 -7.80 10.91 6.87
N ASP A 174 -7.96 11.24 8.15
CA ASP A 174 -8.16 10.31 9.24
C ASP A 174 -9.66 10.12 9.52
N PHE A 175 -10.18 8.93 9.27
CA PHE A 175 -11.55 8.52 9.57
C PHE A 175 -11.75 8.12 11.03
N SER A 176 -10.72 8.24 11.88
CA SER A 176 -10.73 8.04 13.34
C SER A 176 -11.09 6.64 13.85
N ASP A 177 -12.26 6.10 13.50
CA ASP A 177 -12.85 4.90 14.11
C ASP A 177 -13.19 3.77 13.13
N SER A 178 -13.05 4.00 11.82
CA SER A 178 -13.37 2.99 10.82
C SER A 178 -12.30 1.89 10.72
N PRO A 179 -12.68 0.61 10.51
CA PRO A 179 -11.71 -0.48 10.35
C PRO A 179 -10.91 -0.41 9.04
N HIS A 180 -9.84 -1.19 8.96
CA HIS A 180 -9.03 -1.39 7.75
C HIS A 180 -9.88 -1.62 6.49
N VAL A 181 -9.65 -0.81 5.45
CA VAL A 181 -10.30 -0.87 4.12
C VAL A 181 -11.83 -0.78 4.19
N SER A 182 -12.36 -0.25 5.29
CA SER A 182 -13.80 -0.17 5.54
C SER A 182 -14.33 1.26 5.53
N HIS A 183 -13.49 2.26 5.21
CA HIS A 183 -13.85 3.68 5.21
C HIS A 183 -15.08 3.96 4.35
N MET A 184 -15.13 3.45 3.10
CA MET A 184 -16.29 3.60 2.22
C MET A 184 -17.55 2.94 2.77
N ARG A 185 -17.42 1.83 3.52
CA ARG A 185 -18.56 1.11 4.08
C ARG A 185 -19.13 1.82 5.31
N VAL A 186 -18.27 2.36 6.17
CA VAL A 186 -18.67 3.08 7.39
C VAL A 186 -19.15 4.49 7.07
N TYR A 187 -18.45 5.17 6.15
CA TYR A 187 -18.67 6.57 5.80
C TYR A 187 -18.89 6.77 4.29
N PRO A 188 -19.92 6.17 3.68
CA PRO A 188 -20.09 6.12 2.23
C PRO A 188 -20.18 7.50 1.57
N THR A 189 -20.96 8.42 2.14
CA THR A 189 -21.16 9.76 1.58
C THR A 189 -19.87 10.57 1.66
N TYR A 190 -19.22 10.58 2.83
CA TYR A 190 -18.00 11.35 3.05
C TYR A 190 -16.83 10.80 2.22
N TYR A 191 -16.67 9.48 2.18
CA TYR A 191 -15.66 8.83 1.36
C TYR A 191 -15.84 9.16 -0.13
N ARG A 192 -17.08 9.04 -0.65
CA ARG A 192 -17.38 9.38 -2.05
C ARG A 192 -17.10 10.84 -2.36
N SER A 193 -17.45 11.77 -1.46
CA SER A 193 -17.16 13.20 -1.68
C SER A 193 -15.67 13.47 -1.72
N LEU A 194 -14.87 12.82 -0.87
CA LEU A 194 -13.41 12.98 -0.87
C LEU A 194 -12.81 12.47 -2.18
N CYS A 195 -13.18 11.27 -2.63
CA CYS A 195 -12.71 10.72 -3.89
C CYS A 195 -13.14 11.56 -5.10
N ALA A 196 -14.39 12.02 -5.14
CA ALA A 196 -14.91 12.85 -6.22
C ALA A 196 -14.21 14.20 -6.28
N THR A 197 -14.02 14.86 -5.13
CA THR A 197 -13.30 16.14 -5.03
C THR A 197 -11.86 15.97 -5.48
N PHE A 198 -11.15 14.95 -4.99
CA PHE A 198 -9.78 14.69 -5.39
C PHE A 198 -9.64 14.39 -6.88
N LEU A 199 -10.57 13.60 -7.45
CA LEU A 199 -10.59 13.35 -8.88
C LEU A 199 -10.78 14.64 -9.68
N ALA A 200 -11.71 15.51 -9.26
CA ALA A 200 -11.97 16.81 -9.89
C ALA A 200 -10.73 17.72 -9.84
N ASP A 201 -10.10 17.82 -8.66
CA ASP A 201 -8.86 18.57 -8.44
C ASP A 201 -7.72 18.07 -9.37
N CYS A 202 -7.56 16.74 -9.50
CA CYS A 202 -6.54 16.13 -10.36
C CYS A 202 -6.71 16.42 -11.86
N VAL A 203 -7.95 16.58 -12.34
CA VAL A 203 -8.23 16.83 -13.76
C VAL A 203 -8.48 18.30 -14.07
N GLY A 204 -8.38 19.20 -13.08
CA GLY A 204 -8.66 20.62 -13.23
C GLY A 204 -10.13 20.96 -13.45
N ALA A 205 -11.05 20.07 -13.04
CA ALA A 205 -12.48 20.32 -13.07
C ALA A 205 -12.94 20.82 -11.69
N SER A 206 -13.79 21.85 -11.64
CA SER A 206 -14.48 22.20 -10.39
C SER A 206 -15.45 21.05 -10.02
N PRO A 207 -15.58 20.68 -8.74
CA PRO A 207 -16.54 19.66 -8.33
C PRO A 207 -17.97 20.08 -8.75
N PRO A 208 -18.83 19.12 -9.16
CA PRO A 208 -20.21 19.40 -9.55
C PRO A 208 -21.08 19.89 -8.38
#